data_AF-A0A1S0TFM3-F1
#
_entry.id   AF-A0A1S0TFM3-F1
#
_cell.length_a   1.000
_cell.length_b   1.000
_cell.length_c   1.000
_cell.angle_alpha   90.00
_cell.angle_beta   90.00
_cell.angle_gamma   90.00
#
_symmetry.space_group_name_H-M   'P 1'
#
loop_
_entity.id
_entity.type
_entity.pdbx_description
1 polymer ?
#
loop_
_entity_poly.entity_id
_entity_poly.type
_entity_poly.pdbx_seq_one_letter_code
_entity_poly.pdbx_strand_id
1 'polypeptide(L)'
;MSIHINVIIIIIPFLSLIFPFIHCLPNYTIETFPDSLIKPDLCNLNAPGLACDPDQLLRRFNQTLSGAEYLSHYLQQIRYATKCPCLKDDNLYGHCSTINPRGYTISIAVMRSIEMINDDMMNTVSRNRTVQVFAEMLRRRQHRGQCADDALIVAITDWKIVYTSVDEVIGRALTTSAITEVNREAESLFTSANYLYGLTFMVNRYGQILQYSERKSLSMIWSLIMNTWLHIFLTSIILITSGILVILLIIRFCCNKKQTYTVGRQIIS
;
A
#
# COMPACT_ATOMS: atom_id res chain seq x y z
N MET A 1 -58.38 -3.32 48.20
CA MET A 1 -57.90 -3.53 46.82
C MET A 1 -56.74 -2.57 46.50
N SER A 2 -55.66 -2.57 47.30
CA SER A 2 -54.58 -1.56 47.18
C SER A 2 -53.20 -2.05 47.64
N ILE A 3 -53.02 -3.37 47.77
CA ILE A 3 -51.74 -3.97 48.23
C ILE A 3 -51.07 -4.77 47.09
N HIS A 4 -51.85 -5.29 46.13
CA HIS A 4 -51.29 -6.01 44.98
C HIS A 4 -50.63 -5.11 43.91
N ILE A 5 -50.98 -3.83 43.85
CA ILE A 5 -50.45 -2.91 42.82
C ILE A 5 -49.00 -2.50 43.13
N ASN A 6 -48.63 -2.38 44.42
CA ASN A 6 -47.28 -1.95 44.81
C ASN A 6 -46.21 -3.05 44.69
N VAL A 7 -46.59 -4.33 44.70
CA VAL A 7 -45.63 -5.43 44.53
C VAL A 7 -45.20 -5.60 43.07
N ILE A 8 -46.11 -5.33 42.13
CA ILE A 8 -45.83 -5.45 40.69
C ILE A 8 -44.85 -4.36 40.21
N ILE A 9 -44.89 -3.17 40.80
CA ILE A 9 -44.04 -2.02 40.40
C ILE A 9 -42.58 -2.18 40.86
N ILE A 10 -42.31 -2.96 41.92
CA ILE A 10 -40.94 -3.15 42.46
C ILE A 10 -40.20 -4.29 41.75
N ILE A 11 -40.89 -5.23 41.09
CA ILE A 11 -40.27 -6.40 40.44
C ILE A 11 -39.73 -6.06 39.04
N ILE A 12 -40.33 -5.09 38.34
CA ILE A 12 -39.93 -4.70 36.98
C ILE A 12 -38.48 -4.15 36.88
N PRO A 13 -37.98 -3.27 37.77
CA PRO A 13 -36.59 -2.81 37.69
C PRO A 13 -35.56 -3.87 38.12
N PHE A 14 -36.00 -4.91 38.84
CA PHE A 14 -35.12 -6.02 39.24
C PHE A 14 -34.95 -7.08 38.14
N LEU A 15 -35.93 -7.25 37.25
CA LEU A 15 -35.82 -8.22 36.14
C LEU A 15 -34.76 -7.80 35.10
N SER A 16 -34.51 -6.49 34.94
CA SER A 16 -33.46 -5.95 34.07
C SER A 16 -32.03 -6.13 34.62
N LEU A 17 -31.87 -6.54 35.89
CA LEU A 17 -30.57 -6.79 36.52
C LEU A 17 -30.15 -8.28 36.45
N ILE A 18 -31.05 -9.18 36.03
CA ILE A 18 -30.82 -10.64 36.07
C ILE A 18 -30.52 -11.23 34.69
N PHE A 19 -30.81 -10.51 33.61
CA PHE A 19 -30.30 -10.84 32.29
C PHE A 19 -29.10 -9.95 32.00
N PRO A 20 -27.85 -10.40 32.26
CA PRO A 20 -26.77 -9.89 31.43
C PRO A 20 -27.23 -10.20 30.01
N PHE A 21 -27.47 -9.18 29.20
CA PHE A 21 -27.56 -9.37 27.77
C PHE A 21 -26.23 -10.04 27.39
N ILE A 22 -26.25 -11.36 27.28
CA ILE A 22 -25.22 -12.11 26.61
C ILE A 22 -25.41 -11.71 25.15
N HIS A 23 -24.89 -10.54 24.80
CA HIS A 23 -24.60 -10.20 23.44
C HIS A 23 -23.53 -11.21 23.03
N CYS A 24 -23.96 -12.37 22.57
CA CYS A 24 -23.18 -13.18 21.66
C CYS A 24 -22.91 -12.23 20.49
N LEU A 25 -21.73 -11.59 20.49
CA LEU A 25 -21.32 -10.77 19.37
C LEU A 25 -21.32 -11.73 18.16
N PRO A 26 -22.13 -11.46 17.14
CA PRO A 26 -22.16 -12.32 15.97
C PRO A 26 -20.79 -12.25 15.29
N ASN A 27 -20.35 -13.40 14.77
CA ASN A 27 -19.15 -13.46 13.95
C ASN A 27 -19.31 -12.53 12.74
N TYR A 28 -18.28 -11.76 12.40
CA TYR A 28 -18.37 -10.87 11.24
C TYR A 28 -18.36 -11.67 9.94
N THR A 29 -19.23 -11.24 9.03
CA THR A 29 -19.25 -11.61 7.62
C THR A 29 -18.70 -10.44 6.81
N ILE A 30 -18.43 -10.69 5.53
CA ILE A 30 -18.00 -9.62 4.61
C ILE A 30 -19.00 -8.46 4.62
N GLU A 31 -20.30 -8.76 4.64
CA GLU A 31 -21.32 -7.72 4.55
C GLU A 31 -21.57 -6.98 5.86
N THR A 32 -21.39 -7.66 6.98
CA THR A 32 -21.68 -7.09 8.31
C THR A 32 -20.52 -6.30 8.88
N PHE A 33 -19.28 -6.54 8.44
CA PHE A 33 -18.14 -5.73 8.87
C PHE A 33 -18.32 -4.27 8.44
N PRO A 34 -18.19 -3.27 9.34
CA PRO A 34 -18.45 -1.88 9.00
C PRO A 34 -17.39 -1.26 8.09
N ASP A 35 -17.79 -0.33 7.23
CA ASP A 35 -16.86 0.49 6.44
C ASP A 35 -16.55 1.80 7.19
N SER A 36 -15.32 1.91 7.69
CA SER A 36 -14.83 3.08 8.45
C SER A 36 -14.82 4.40 7.67
N LEU A 37 -14.97 4.38 6.34
CA LEU A 37 -15.13 5.62 5.55
C LEU A 37 -16.58 6.11 5.49
N ILE A 38 -17.55 5.21 5.72
CA ILE A 38 -19.00 5.50 5.62
C ILE A 38 -19.62 5.61 7.02
N LYS A 39 -19.31 4.67 7.91
CA LYS A 39 -19.84 4.57 9.28
C LYS A 39 -18.68 4.52 10.30
N PRO A 40 -17.95 5.63 10.50
CA PRO A 40 -16.76 5.68 11.36
C PRO A 40 -17.07 5.37 12.83
N ASP A 41 -18.25 5.74 13.29
CA ASP A 41 -18.78 5.50 14.63
C ASP A 41 -18.83 4.00 14.98
N LEU A 42 -19.23 3.15 14.03
CA LEU A 42 -19.22 1.69 14.19
C LEU A 42 -17.80 1.10 14.26
N CYS A 43 -16.78 1.86 13.89
CA CYS A 43 -15.38 1.47 13.87
C CYS A 43 -14.57 2.08 15.02
N ASN A 44 -15.25 2.68 16.02
CA ASN A 44 -14.62 3.41 17.13
C ASN A 44 -13.74 4.59 16.67
N LEU A 45 -14.27 5.34 15.69
CA LEU A 45 -13.67 6.56 15.15
C LEU A 45 -14.63 7.75 15.26
N ASN A 46 -14.08 8.94 15.49
CA ASN A 46 -14.86 10.17 15.46
C ASN A 46 -15.07 10.76 14.04
N ALA A 47 -14.34 10.26 13.04
CA ALA A 47 -14.39 10.73 11.65
C ALA A 47 -13.97 9.61 10.68
N PRO A 48 -14.29 9.72 9.38
CA PRO A 48 -13.89 8.74 8.36
C PRO A 48 -12.38 8.41 8.42
N GLY A 49 -12.07 7.11 8.44
CA GLY A 49 -10.70 6.64 8.68
C GLY A 49 -10.33 5.35 7.96
N LEU A 50 -9.04 5.01 7.99
CA LEU A 50 -8.48 3.83 7.31
C LEU A 50 -8.31 2.62 8.23
N ALA A 51 -8.57 2.75 9.53
CA ALA A 51 -8.57 1.65 10.49
C ALA A 51 -9.98 1.44 11.06
N CYS A 52 -10.39 0.20 11.26
CA CYS A 52 -11.67 -0.14 11.85
C CYS A 52 -11.51 -1.18 12.95
N ASP A 53 -12.03 -0.86 14.15
CA ASP A 53 -12.01 -1.72 15.33
C ASP A 53 -13.39 -1.71 16.02
N PRO A 54 -14.40 -2.37 15.44
CA PRO A 54 -15.77 -2.36 15.97
C PRO A 54 -15.88 -3.01 17.36
N ASP A 55 -14.99 -3.94 17.68
CA ASP A 55 -15.00 -4.68 18.95
C ASP A 55 -14.14 -4.03 20.04
N GLN A 56 -13.52 -2.87 19.76
CA GLN A 56 -12.67 -2.11 20.68
C GLN A 56 -11.50 -2.93 21.24
N LEU A 57 -10.87 -3.74 20.39
CA LEU A 57 -9.76 -4.65 20.72
C LEU A 57 -8.42 -3.92 20.80
N LEU A 58 -8.33 -2.74 20.19
CA LEU A 58 -7.16 -1.89 20.25
C LEU A 58 -7.21 -1.03 21.53
N ARG A 59 -6.19 -1.18 22.36
CA ARG A 59 -5.99 -0.31 23.52
C ARG A 59 -5.97 1.15 23.07
N ARG A 60 -6.47 2.04 23.92
CA ARG A 60 -6.31 3.49 23.69
C ARG A 60 -4.82 3.83 23.63
N PHE A 61 -4.46 4.69 22.68
CA PHE A 61 -3.08 5.17 22.55
C PHE A 61 -2.77 6.19 23.64
N ASN A 62 -3.70 7.11 23.90
CA ASN A 62 -3.62 8.09 24.99
C ASN A 62 -5.02 8.45 25.49
N GLN A 63 -5.15 9.50 26.30
CA GLN A 63 -6.44 9.92 26.88
C GLN A 63 -7.46 10.37 25.82
N THR A 64 -7.00 10.87 24.67
CA THR A 64 -7.83 11.50 23.63
C THR A 64 -8.06 10.61 22.41
N LEU A 65 -7.08 9.77 22.06
CA LEU A 65 -7.08 8.96 20.82
C LEU A 65 -7.30 7.48 21.12
N SER A 66 -8.33 6.93 20.46
CA SER A 66 -8.51 5.48 20.38
C SER A 66 -7.33 4.84 19.61
N GLY A 67 -7.12 3.54 19.80
CA GLY A 67 -6.10 2.82 19.03
C GLY A 67 -6.40 2.83 17.52
N ALA A 68 -7.69 2.77 17.14
CA ALA A 68 -8.13 2.87 15.76
C ALA A 68 -7.86 4.27 15.18
N GLU A 69 -8.11 5.33 15.93
CA GLU A 69 -7.83 6.71 15.50
C GLU A 69 -6.33 6.95 15.30
N TYR A 70 -5.50 6.48 16.24
CA TYR A 70 -4.05 6.55 16.11
C TYR A 70 -3.56 5.85 14.83
N LEU A 71 -3.99 4.62 14.59
CA LEU A 71 -3.64 3.89 13.37
C LEU A 71 -4.18 4.58 12.11
N SER A 72 -5.41 5.07 12.15
CA SER A 72 -6.03 5.79 11.02
C SER A 72 -5.23 7.03 10.63
N HIS A 73 -4.81 7.85 11.60
CA HIS A 73 -3.94 8.99 11.35
C HIS A 73 -2.60 8.57 10.75
N TYR A 74 -2.00 7.49 11.24
CA TYR A 74 -0.72 7.03 10.74
C TYR A 74 -0.81 6.47 9.31
N LEU A 75 -1.87 5.74 8.99
CA LEU A 75 -2.18 5.27 7.63
C LEU A 75 -2.40 6.43 6.66
N GLN A 76 -3.11 7.48 7.11
CA GLN A 76 -3.28 8.70 6.32
C GLN A 76 -1.93 9.38 6.04
N GLN A 77 -1.03 9.46 7.02
CA GLN A 77 0.31 10.02 6.81
C GLN A 77 1.08 9.26 5.74
N ILE A 78 1.03 7.92 5.71
CA ILE A 78 1.67 7.12 4.64
C ILE A 78 1.05 7.46 3.27
N ARG A 79 -0.28 7.54 3.20
CA ARG A 79 -0.99 7.88 1.96
C ARG A 79 -0.63 9.27 1.42
N TYR A 80 -0.35 10.23 2.30
CA TYR A 80 0.07 11.58 1.92
C TYR A 80 1.57 11.70 1.67
N ALA A 81 2.39 10.87 2.31
CA ALA A 81 3.84 10.90 2.17
C ALA A 81 4.35 10.14 0.93
N THR A 82 3.53 9.27 0.35
CA THR A 82 3.87 8.51 -0.87
C THR A 82 3.22 9.15 -2.09
N LYS A 83 3.87 9.07 -3.25
CA LYS A 83 3.23 9.47 -4.52
C LYS A 83 2.30 8.38 -5.03
N CYS A 84 1.35 8.80 -5.87
CA CYS A 84 0.48 7.87 -6.56
C CYS A 84 1.31 6.91 -7.43
N PRO A 85 1.13 5.58 -7.28
CA PRO A 85 2.02 4.60 -7.90
C PRO A 85 1.57 4.13 -9.28
N CYS A 86 0.38 4.53 -9.74
CA CYS A 86 -0.18 4.05 -11.00
C CYS A 86 0.67 4.48 -12.20
N LEU A 87 1.03 3.52 -13.04
CA LEU A 87 1.66 3.77 -14.33
C LEU A 87 0.60 3.84 -15.44
N LYS A 88 1.01 4.30 -16.63
CA LYS A 88 0.11 4.31 -17.80
C LYS A 88 -0.42 2.92 -18.16
N ASP A 89 0.36 1.88 -17.89
CA ASP A 89 -0.04 0.49 -18.18
C ASP A 89 -1.07 -0.05 -17.17
N ASP A 90 -1.28 0.65 -16.05
CA ASP A 90 -2.23 0.27 -14.99
C ASP A 90 -3.67 0.78 -15.26
N ASN A 91 -3.93 1.38 -16.42
CA ASN A 91 -5.23 1.96 -16.78
C ASN A 91 -6.41 0.98 -16.68
N LEU A 92 -6.16 -0.33 -16.75
CA LEU A 92 -7.16 -1.38 -16.52
C LEU A 92 -7.68 -1.42 -15.08
N TYR A 93 -6.86 -1.00 -14.12
CA TYR A 93 -7.21 -0.96 -12.69
C TYR A 93 -7.74 0.40 -12.25
N GLY A 94 -7.46 1.46 -13.02
CA GLY A 94 -7.85 2.83 -12.72
C GLY A 94 -6.70 3.81 -12.96
N HIS A 95 -6.81 5.02 -12.42
CA HIS A 95 -5.81 6.07 -12.62
C HIS A 95 -5.72 6.99 -11.40
N CYS A 96 -4.57 7.62 -11.23
CA CYS A 96 -4.39 8.66 -10.21
C CYS A 96 -5.35 9.83 -10.47
N SER A 97 -6.03 10.30 -9.43
CA SER A 97 -6.81 11.53 -9.52
C SER A 97 -5.91 12.71 -9.91
N THR A 98 -6.34 13.51 -10.87
CA THR A 98 -5.62 14.73 -11.29
C THR A 98 -5.76 15.87 -10.28
N ILE A 99 -6.85 15.87 -9.49
CA ILE A 99 -7.20 16.95 -8.56
C ILE A 99 -6.58 16.71 -7.18
N ASN A 100 -6.60 15.46 -6.72
CA ASN A 100 -6.06 15.10 -5.41
C ASN A 100 -5.43 13.70 -5.47
N PRO A 101 -4.24 13.58 -6.11
CA PRO A 101 -3.57 12.30 -6.22
C PRO A 101 -3.19 11.82 -4.82
N ARG A 102 -3.66 10.62 -4.48
CA ARG A 102 -3.29 9.94 -3.23
C ARG A 102 -2.16 8.95 -3.53
N GLY A 103 -1.26 8.77 -2.57
CA GLY A 103 -0.30 7.67 -2.60
C GLY A 103 -0.94 6.32 -2.29
N TYR A 104 -0.10 5.34 -2.01
CA TYR A 104 -0.52 4.00 -1.62
C TYR A 104 -1.52 4.02 -0.46
N THR A 105 -2.55 3.19 -0.53
CA THR A 105 -3.59 3.11 0.49
C THR A 105 -3.43 1.83 1.31
N ILE A 106 -3.12 1.96 2.59
CA ILE A 106 -3.17 0.83 3.53
C ILE A 106 -4.38 1.04 4.44
N SER A 107 -5.11 -0.03 4.70
CA SER A 107 -6.21 -0.06 5.65
C SER A 107 -6.10 -1.20 6.64
N ILE A 108 -6.79 -1.08 7.76
CA ILE A 108 -6.78 -2.06 8.86
C ILE A 108 -8.22 -2.41 9.24
N ALA A 109 -8.47 -3.71 9.40
CA ALA A 109 -9.67 -4.25 10.02
C ALA A 109 -9.26 -5.14 11.21
N VAL A 110 -9.76 -4.82 12.40
CA VAL A 110 -9.51 -5.61 13.62
C VAL A 110 -10.84 -6.10 14.15
N MET A 111 -10.96 -7.40 14.39
CA MET A 111 -12.19 -7.99 14.92
C MET A 111 -11.87 -9.24 15.74
N ARG A 112 -12.83 -9.64 16.57
CA ARG A 112 -12.66 -10.78 17.45
C ARG A 112 -12.69 -12.08 16.67
N SER A 113 -13.73 -12.25 15.86
CA SER A 113 -14.03 -13.47 15.12
C SER A 113 -14.74 -13.18 13.79
N ILE A 114 -14.65 -14.14 12.86
CA ILE A 114 -15.32 -14.11 11.56
C ILE A 114 -16.06 -15.43 11.31
N GLU A 115 -17.05 -15.40 10.43
CA GLU A 115 -17.78 -16.60 10.02
C GLU A 115 -16.84 -17.56 9.26
N MET A 116 -16.91 -18.84 9.62
CA MET A 116 -16.15 -19.90 8.94
C MET A 116 -16.78 -20.22 7.59
N ILE A 117 -15.96 -20.36 6.55
CA ILE A 117 -16.45 -20.69 5.21
C ILE A 117 -16.88 -22.17 5.14
N ASN A 118 -16.21 -23.06 5.88
CA ASN A 118 -16.52 -24.50 5.94
C ASN A 118 -16.44 -24.99 7.40
N ASP A 119 -17.52 -25.56 7.92
CA ASP A 119 -17.63 -26.02 9.32
C ASP A 119 -17.02 -27.42 9.58
N ASP A 120 -16.72 -28.18 8.51
CA ASP A 120 -16.51 -29.63 8.64
C ASP A 120 -15.19 -30.05 9.31
N MET A 121 -14.17 -29.19 9.38
CA MET A 121 -12.94 -29.46 10.17
C MET A 121 -12.24 -28.17 10.60
N MET A 122 -12.32 -27.86 11.90
CA MET A 122 -11.69 -26.68 12.50
C MET A 122 -10.17 -26.85 12.71
N ASN A 123 -9.39 -26.92 11.62
CA ASN A 123 -7.92 -27.01 11.67
C ASN A 123 -7.23 -25.66 11.32
N THR A 124 -5.95 -25.50 11.66
CA THR A 124 -5.21 -24.25 11.41
C THR A 124 -5.19 -23.84 9.93
N VAL A 125 -5.13 -24.81 9.02
CA VAL A 125 -5.11 -24.56 7.57
C VAL A 125 -6.44 -23.95 7.11
N SER A 126 -7.57 -24.47 7.59
CA SER A 126 -8.92 -23.96 7.31
C SER A 126 -9.11 -22.54 7.82
N ARG A 127 -8.59 -22.22 9.01
CA ARG A 127 -8.61 -20.86 9.58
C ARG A 127 -7.81 -19.88 8.74
N ASN A 128 -6.56 -20.22 8.41
CA ASN A 128 -5.71 -19.36 7.58
C ASN A 128 -6.34 -19.10 6.21
N ARG A 129 -6.90 -20.14 5.57
CA ARG A 129 -7.62 -19.99 4.30
C ARG A 129 -8.86 -19.11 4.43
N THR A 130 -9.63 -19.28 5.51
CA THR A 130 -10.82 -18.47 5.80
C THR A 130 -10.45 -17.00 5.97
N VAL A 131 -9.42 -16.69 6.75
CA VAL A 131 -8.96 -15.30 6.95
C VAL A 131 -8.43 -14.70 5.64
N GLN A 132 -7.70 -15.48 4.83
CA GLN A 132 -7.22 -15.03 3.53
C GLN A 132 -8.37 -14.63 2.61
N VAL A 133 -9.36 -15.52 2.44
CA VAL A 133 -10.54 -15.23 1.61
C VAL A 133 -11.31 -14.04 2.17
N PHE A 134 -11.47 -13.99 3.51
CA PHE A 134 -12.15 -12.88 4.15
C PHE A 134 -11.48 -11.54 3.87
N ALA A 135 -10.16 -11.46 4.05
CA ALA A 135 -9.38 -10.26 3.81
C ALA A 135 -9.44 -9.81 2.35
N GLU A 136 -9.35 -10.74 1.40
CA GLU A 136 -9.46 -10.43 -0.02
C GLU A 136 -10.85 -9.89 -0.39
N MET A 137 -11.90 -10.55 0.06
CA MET A 137 -13.28 -10.14 -0.23
C MET A 137 -13.61 -8.80 0.43
N LEU A 138 -13.17 -8.59 1.67
CA LEU A 138 -13.39 -7.32 2.38
C LEU A 138 -12.65 -6.17 1.70
N ARG A 139 -11.38 -6.39 1.30
CA ARG A 139 -10.58 -5.41 0.56
C ARG A 139 -11.27 -5.02 -0.75
N ARG A 140 -11.69 -6.02 -1.54
CA ARG A 140 -12.41 -5.80 -2.80
C ARG A 140 -13.72 -5.05 -2.61
N ARG A 141 -14.50 -5.37 -1.56
CA ARG A 141 -15.75 -4.67 -1.25
C ARG A 141 -15.51 -3.21 -0.86
N GLN A 142 -14.48 -2.93 -0.05
CA GLN A 142 -14.17 -1.58 0.39
C GLN A 142 -13.49 -0.72 -0.70
N HIS A 143 -12.79 -1.36 -1.64
CA HIS A 143 -12.17 -0.76 -2.83
C HIS A 143 -11.54 0.63 -2.58
N ARG A 144 -10.56 0.67 -1.65
CA ARG A 144 -10.02 1.95 -1.14
C ARG A 144 -8.94 2.56 -2.03
N GLY A 145 -8.44 1.79 -3.01
CA GLY A 145 -7.46 2.21 -4.00
C GLY A 145 -8.05 3.05 -5.13
N GLN A 146 -7.18 3.68 -5.90
CA GLN A 146 -7.49 4.37 -7.16
C GLN A 146 -7.13 3.52 -8.39
N CYS A 147 -6.16 2.61 -8.25
CA CYS A 147 -5.63 1.82 -9.36
C CYS A 147 -5.03 0.48 -8.89
N ALA A 148 -5.71 -0.26 -8.02
CA ALA A 148 -5.13 -1.43 -7.36
C ALA A 148 -3.88 -1.10 -6.50
N ASP A 149 -3.83 0.10 -5.93
CA ASP A 149 -2.80 0.59 -5.01
C ASP A 149 -3.17 0.42 -3.53
N ASP A 150 -4.13 -0.45 -3.22
CA ASP A 150 -4.63 -0.70 -1.87
C ASP A 150 -4.23 -2.04 -1.24
N ALA A 151 -3.97 -1.99 0.06
CA ALA A 151 -3.76 -3.14 0.91
C ALA A 151 -4.69 -3.08 2.13
N LEU A 152 -5.09 -4.25 2.63
CA LEU A 152 -5.89 -4.41 3.84
C LEU A 152 -5.19 -5.40 4.78
N ILE A 153 -4.88 -4.94 5.99
CA ILE A 153 -4.41 -5.77 7.09
C ILE A 153 -5.63 -6.19 7.91
N VAL A 154 -5.88 -7.49 8.01
CA VAL A 154 -6.94 -8.08 8.82
C VAL A 154 -6.32 -8.76 10.04
N ALA A 155 -6.78 -8.41 11.23
CA ALA A 155 -6.40 -9.06 12.48
C ALA A 155 -7.63 -9.71 13.14
N ILE A 156 -7.59 -11.04 13.27
CA ILE A 156 -8.61 -11.84 13.95
C ILE A 156 -8.07 -12.26 15.31
N THR A 157 -8.55 -11.65 16.39
CA THR A 157 -7.90 -11.78 17.69
C THR A 157 -8.11 -13.14 18.33
N ASP A 158 -9.29 -13.76 18.19
CA ASP A 158 -9.56 -15.08 18.77
C ASP A 158 -8.70 -16.18 18.16
N TRP A 159 -8.34 -16.02 16.89
CA TRP A 159 -7.49 -16.97 16.19
C TRP A 159 -6.00 -16.58 16.22
N LYS A 160 -5.69 -15.38 16.73
CA LYS A 160 -4.35 -14.78 16.69
C LYS A 160 -3.73 -14.75 15.28
N ILE A 161 -4.56 -14.56 14.27
CA ILE A 161 -4.13 -14.51 12.87
C ILE A 161 -4.13 -13.06 12.40
N VAL A 162 -3.05 -12.69 11.73
CA VAL A 162 -2.94 -11.43 10.98
C VAL A 162 -2.62 -11.77 9.54
N TYR A 163 -3.37 -11.18 8.61
CA TYR A 163 -3.20 -11.40 7.18
C TYR A 163 -3.25 -10.07 6.44
N THR A 164 -2.38 -9.89 5.45
CA THR A 164 -2.36 -8.70 4.59
C THR A 164 -2.81 -9.10 3.19
N SER A 165 -3.98 -8.63 2.78
CA SER A 165 -4.41 -8.68 1.37
C SER A 165 -3.85 -7.48 0.64
N VAL A 166 -3.31 -7.69 -0.55
CA VAL A 166 -2.78 -6.64 -1.43
C VAL A 166 -3.43 -6.72 -2.80
N ASP A 167 -3.51 -5.60 -3.49
CA ASP A 167 -3.85 -5.56 -4.91
C ASP A 167 -2.60 -5.43 -5.81
N GLU A 168 -2.79 -5.52 -7.12
CA GLU A 168 -1.71 -5.70 -8.10
C GLU A 168 -0.62 -4.61 -8.05
N VAL A 169 -1.00 -3.32 -8.00
CA VAL A 169 -0.03 -2.21 -8.07
C VAL A 169 0.75 -2.06 -6.76
N ILE A 170 0.10 -2.16 -5.61
CA ILE A 170 0.80 -2.15 -4.32
C ILE A 170 1.61 -3.42 -4.09
N GLY A 171 1.16 -4.57 -4.62
CA GLY A 171 1.83 -5.87 -4.52
C GLY A 171 3.21 -5.91 -5.20
N ARG A 172 3.48 -5.00 -6.15
CA ARG A 172 4.82 -4.80 -6.73
C ARG A 172 5.84 -4.30 -5.71
N ALA A 173 5.38 -3.56 -4.70
CA ALA A 173 6.21 -3.04 -3.61
C ALA A 173 6.10 -3.91 -2.34
N LEU A 174 4.87 -4.22 -1.92
CA LEU A 174 4.58 -5.13 -0.81
C LEU A 174 4.46 -6.56 -1.33
N THR A 175 5.59 -7.14 -1.71
CA THR A 175 5.65 -8.53 -2.17
C THR A 175 5.30 -9.52 -1.06
N THR A 176 4.89 -10.73 -1.43
CA THR A 176 4.64 -11.82 -0.47
C THR A 176 5.84 -12.07 0.46
N SER A 177 7.07 -11.97 -0.05
CA SER A 177 8.28 -12.12 0.76
C SER A 177 8.42 -11.00 1.79
N ALA A 178 8.20 -9.73 1.39
CA ALA A 178 8.27 -8.59 2.30
C ALA A 178 7.17 -8.65 3.37
N ILE A 179 5.95 -9.04 3.00
CA ILE A 179 4.84 -9.24 3.94
C ILE A 179 5.19 -10.35 4.94
N THR A 180 5.74 -11.48 4.47
CA THR A 180 6.11 -12.61 5.32
C THR A 180 7.21 -12.24 6.31
N GLU A 181 8.21 -11.48 5.86
CA GLU A 181 9.29 -10.97 6.71
C GLU A 181 8.75 -10.05 7.82
N VAL A 182 7.92 -9.07 7.45
CA VAL A 182 7.30 -8.14 8.41
C VAL A 182 6.38 -8.88 9.40
N ASN A 183 5.62 -9.89 8.94
CA ASN A 183 4.78 -10.71 9.82
C ASN A 183 5.62 -11.48 10.85
N ARG A 184 6.76 -12.04 10.43
CA ARG A 184 7.68 -12.75 11.32
C ARG A 184 8.29 -11.81 12.37
N GLU A 185 8.68 -10.60 11.96
CA GLU A 185 9.19 -9.58 12.88
C GLU A 185 8.13 -9.16 13.93
N ALA A 186 6.86 -9.09 13.52
CA ALA A 186 5.75 -8.67 14.38
C ALA A 186 5.15 -9.80 15.25
N GLU A 187 5.50 -11.07 15.01
CA GLU A 187 4.88 -12.25 15.61
C GLU A 187 4.83 -12.21 17.15
N SER A 188 5.92 -11.76 17.78
CA SER A 188 6.02 -11.67 19.24
C SER A 188 5.00 -10.69 19.85
N LEU A 189 4.66 -9.62 19.13
CA LEU A 189 3.70 -8.60 19.56
C LEU A 189 2.27 -9.18 19.53
N PHE A 190 1.93 -9.93 18.49
CA PHE A 190 0.61 -10.58 18.37
C PHE A 190 0.46 -11.76 19.33
N THR A 191 1.53 -12.52 19.56
CA THR A 191 1.56 -13.61 20.55
C THR A 191 1.25 -13.08 21.96
N SER A 192 1.74 -11.88 22.27
CA SER A 192 1.51 -11.16 23.53
C SER A 192 0.17 -10.38 23.57
N ALA A 193 -0.71 -10.59 22.58
CA ALA A 193 -1.98 -9.88 22.41
C ALA A 193 -1.83 -8.33 22.34
N ASN A 194 -0.68 -7.84 21.90
CA ASN A 194 -0.40 -6.43 21.78
C ASN A 194 -0.67 -5.91 20.34
N TYR A 195 -1.94 -5.97 19.95
CA TYR A 195 -2.38 -5.68 18.57
C TYR A 195 -2.08 -4.26 18.11
N LEU A 196 -2.27 -3.24 18.96
CA LEU A 196 -1.98 -1.85 18.59
C LEU A 196 -0.51 -1.69 18.17
N TYR A 197 0.42 -2.18 19.00
CA TYR A 197 1.85 -2.06 18.70
C TYR A 197 2.26 -2.97 17.53
N GLY A 198 1.71 -4.19 17.44
CA GLY A 198 1.95 -5.09 16.30
C GLY A 198 1.53 -4.48 14.97
N LEU A 199 0.31 -3.94 14.90
CA LEU A 199 -0.19 -3.27 13.70
C LEU A 199 0.60 -1.98 13.40
N THR A 200 0.93 -1.20 14.41
CA THR A 200 1.77 0.01 14.25
C THR A 200 3.13 -0.36 13.65
N PHE A 201 3.75 -1.43 14.14
CA PHE A 201 5.00 -1.94 13.61
C PHE A 201 4.87 -2.33 12.14
N MET A 202 3.85 -3.13 11.79
CA MET A 202 3.61 -3.53 10.40
C MET A 202 3.41 -2.32 9.49
N VAL A 203 2.57 -1.37 9.90
CA VAL A 203 2.30 -0.13 9.14
C VAL A 203 3.58 0.70 8.94
N ASN A 204 4.42 0.81 9.97
CA ASN A 204 5.71 1.51 9.85
C ASN A 204 6.63 0.82 8.83
N ARG A 205 6.77 -0.50 8.89
CA ARG A 205 7.61 -1.26 7.95
C ARG A 205 7.07 -1.17 6.53
N TYR A 206 5.76 -1.31 6.34
CA TYR A 206 5.14 -1.13 5.03
C TYR A 206 5.33 0.28 4.49
N GLY A 207 5.16 1.32 5.32
CA GLY A 207 5.43 2.71 4.94
C GLY A 207 6.87 2.91 4.47
N GLN A 208 7.86 2.33 5.18
CA GLN A 208 9.27 2.38 4.77
C GLN A 208 9.52 1.70 3.41
N ILE A 209 8.93 0.50 3.21
CA ILE A 209 9.06 -0.24 1.95
C ILE A 209 8.47 0.56 0.78
N LEU A 210 7.27 1.12 0.97
CA LEU A 210 6.58 1.89 -0.07
C LEU A 210 7.35 3.17 -0.45
N GLN A 211 7.85 3.91 0.54
CA GLN A 211 8.68 5.09 0.30
C GLN A 211 10.03 4.75 -0.35
N TYR A 212 10.61 3.59 -0.04
CA TYR A 212 11.85 3.13 -0.68
C TYR A 212 11.61 2.67 -2.12
N SER A 213 10.50 1.96 -2.38
CA SER A 213 10.10 1.52 -3.71
C SER A 213 9.97 2.71 -4.68
N GLU A 214 9.37 3.81 -4.22
CA GLU A 214 9.29 5.06 -5.00
C GLU A 214 10.67 5.61 -5.36
N ARG A 215 11.61 5.64 -4.40
CA ARG A 215 12.97 6.11 -4.65
C ARG A 215 13.70 5.21 -5.66
N LYS A 216 13.50 3.89 -5.58
CA LYS A 216 14.09 2.94 -6.51
C LYS A 216 13.52 3.11 -7.91
N SER A 217 12.19 3.27 -8.06
CA SER A 217 11.57 3.51 -9.37
C SER A 217 12.09 4.80 -10.00
N LEU A 218 12.21 5.88 -9.21
CA LEU A 218 12.79 7.13 -9.66
C LEU A 218 14.26 6.96 -10.09
N SER A 219 15.07 6.26 -9.32
CA SER A 219 16.47 5.99 -9.67
C SER A 219 16.61 5.18 -10.96
N MET A 220 15.71 4.21 -11.19
CA MET A 220 15.70 3.41 -12.40
C MET A 220 15.32 4.26 -13.61
N ILE A 221 14.32 5.14 -13.49
CA ILE A 221 13.95 6.10 -14.54
C ILE A 221 15.13 7.04 -14.86
N TRP A 222 15.80 7.58 -13.85
CA TRP A 222 17.00 8.40 -14.05
C TRP A 222 18.13 7.62 -14.72
N SER A 223 18.33 6.35 -14.37
CA SER A 223 19.35 5.52 -15.02
C SER A 223 19.06 5.28 -16.51
N LEU A 224 17.80 5.08 -16.89
CA LEU A 224 17.38 4.92 -18.27
C LEU A 224 17.59 6.22 -19.06
N ILE A 225 17.18 7.36 -18.49
CA ILE A 225 17.39 8.69 -19.08
C ILE A 225 18.89 8.92 -19.31
N MET A 226 19.72 8.70 -18.29
CA MET A 226 21.18 8.89 -18.41
C MET A 226 21.79 7.96 -19.46
N ASN A 227 21.31 6.72 -19.58
CA ASN A 227 21.78 5.78 -20.60
C ASN A 227 21.37 6.23 -22.02
N THR A 228 20.17 6.76 -22.20
CA THR A 228 19.73 7.31 -23.49
C THR A 228 20.56 8.54 -23.88
N TRP A 229 20.81 9.46 -22.94
CA TRP A 229 21.66 10.63 -23.19
C TRP A 229 23.10 10.25 -23.50
N LEU A 230 23.65 9.23 -22.83
CA LEU A 230 24.99 8.71 -23.11
C LEU A 230 25.08 8.18 -24.56
N HIS A 231 24.07 7.44 -25.02
CA HIS A 231 24.02 6.96 -26.42
C HIS A 231 23.93 8.11 -27.44
N ILE A 232 23.14 9.16 -27.16
CA ILE A 232 23.06 10.34 -28.02
C ILE A 232 24.41 11.06 -28.07
N PHE A 233 25.08 11.21 -26.93
CA PHE A 233 26.39 11.87 -26.86
C PHE A 233 27.47 11.09 -27.62
N LEU A 234 27.52 9.75 -27.45
CA LEU A 234 28.46 8.88 -28.14
C LEU A 234 28.24 8.90 -29.67
N THR A 235 26.99 8.85 -30.13
CA THR A 235 26.69 8.93 -31.57
C THR A 235 27.08 10.28 -32.16
N SER A 236 26.89 11.38 -31.43
CA SER A 236 27.34 12.72 -31.83
C SER A 236 28.87 12.79 -31.98
N ILE A 237 29.64 12.21 -31.07
CA ILE A 237 31.12 12.19 -31.16
C ILE A 237 31.57 11.43 -32.41
N ILE A 238 30.96 10.29 -32.70
CA ILE A 238 31.29 9.49 -33.89
C ILE A 238 31.01 10.28 -35.18
N LEU A 239 29.89 11.00 -35.24
CA LEU A 239 29.56 11.84 -36.39
C LEU A 239 30.58 12.98 -36.57
N ILE A 240 30.93 13.69 -35.50
CA ILE A 240 31.91 14.80 -35.54
C ILE A 240 33.27 14.29 -36.00
N THR A 241 33.77 13.20 -35.41
CA THR A 241 35.06 12.61 -35.78
C THR A 241 35.08 12.12 -37.24
N SER A 242 33.99 11.50 -37.72
CA SER A 242 33.87 11.12 -39.13
C SER A 242 33.88 12.34 -40.06
N GLY A 243 33.19 13.42 -39.68
CA GLY A 243 33.16 14.67 -40.44
C GLY A 243 34.53 15.32 -40.54
N ILE A 244 35.28 15.36 -39.44
CA ILE A 244 36.67 15.86 -39.42
C ILE A 244 37.54 15.01 -40.35
N LEU A 245 37.42 13.68 -40.31
CA LEU A 245 38.18 12.77 -41.19
C LEU A 245 37.88 13.06 -42.67
N VAL A 246 36.61 13.22 -43.04
CA VAL A 246 36.20 13.53 -44.41
C VAL A 246 36.79 14.88 -44.86
N ILE A 247 36.73 15.91 -44.01
CA ILE A 247 37.33 17.22 -44.29
C ILE A 247 38.83 17.10 -44.52
N LEU A 248 39.55 16.36 -43.67
CA LEU A 248 40.99 16.13 -43.84
C LEU A 248 41.32 15.37 -45.13
N LEU A 249 40.51 14.39 -45.53
CA LEU A 249 40.67 13.67 -46.80
C LEU A 249 40.44 14.58 -48.00
N ILE A 250 39.42 15.44 -47.96
CA ILE A 250 39.16 16.44 -49.02
C ILE A 250 40.34 17.40 -49.14
N ILE A 251 40.83 17.96 -48.02
CA ILE A 251 41.99 18.86 -48.00
C ILE A 251 43.21 18.15 -48.61
N ARG A 252 43.49 16.91 -48.20
CA ARG A 252 44.61 16.12 -48.75
C ARG A 252 44.48 15.92 -50.26
N PHE A 253 43.29 15.58 -50.75
CA PHE A 253 43.04 15.36 -52.17
C PHE A 253 43.17 16.66 -52.99
N CYS A 254 42.66 17.77 -52.46
CA CYS A 254 42.77 19.09 -53.09
C CYS A 254 44.20 19.64 -53.10
N CYS A 255 44.97 19.44 -52.02
CA CYS A 255 46.36 19.90 -51.92
C CYS A 255 47.33 19.06 -52.75
N ASN A 256 47.07 17.76 -52.95
CA ASN A 256 47.98 16.89 -53.72
C ASN A 256 47.98 17.19 -55.23
N LYS A 257 46.99 17.93 -55.75
CA LYS A 257 46.89 18.29 -57.18
C LYS A 257 47.68 19.53 -57.59
N LYS A 258 48.37 20.23 -56.68
CA LYS A 258 48.98 21.56 -56.94
C LYS A 258 50.51 21.60 -57.06
N GLN A 259 51.17 20.49 -57.40
CA GLN A 259 52.61 20.51 -57.73
C GLN A 259 52.89 20.07 -59.17
N THR A 260 52.40 20.82 -60.14
CA THR A 260 52.99 20.89 -61.48
C THR A 260 53.71 22.23 -61.60
N TYR A 261 54.99 22.23 -61.23
CA TYR A 261 55.87 23.37 -61.45
C TYR A 261 56.08 23.56 -62.96
N THR A 262 55.56 24.65 -63.52
CA THR A 262 55.98 25.14 -64.84
C THR A 262 57.40 25.66 -64.74
N VAL A 263 58.39 24.85 -65.16
CA VAL A 263 59.78 25.28 -65.29
C VAL A 263 59.87 26.27 -66.45
N GLY A 264 60.09 27.54 -66.14
CA GLY A 264 60.29 28.60 -67.12
C GLY A 264 61.57 28.34 -67.92
N ARG A 265 61.42 28.29 -69.25
CA ARG A 265 62.52 28.18 -70.20
C ARG A 265 63.21 29.55 -70.30
N GLN A 266 64.40 29.70 -69.72
CA GLN A 266 65.29 30.81 -70.05
C GLN A 266 65.92 30.55 -71.42
N ILE A 267 65.53 31.37 -72.39
CA ILE A 267 66.26 31.60 -73.64
C ILE A 267 66.92 32.98 -73.45
N ILE A 268 68.23 33.10 -73.67
CA ILE A 268 69.02 34.29 -74.08
C ILE A 268 70.47 33.78 -74.16
N SER A 269 70.97 33.50 -75.37
CA SER A 269 71.81 34.30 -76.29
C SER A 269 73.27 33.88 -76.24
#